data_AF-A0A9R1WRB2-F1
#
_entry.id   AF-A0A9R1WRB2-F1
#
_cell.length_a   1.000
_cell.length_b   1.000
_cell.length_c   1.000
_cell.angle_alpha   90.00
_cell.angle_beta   90.00
_cell.angle_gamma   90.00
#
_symmetry.space_group_name_H-M   'P 1'
#
loop_
_entity.id
_entity.type
_entity.pdbx_description
1 polymer ?
#
loop_
_entity_poly.entity_id
_entity_poly.type
_entity_poly.pdbx_seq_one_letter_code
_entity_poly.pdbx_strand_id
1 'polypeptide(L)'
;MILNIPVGTTTRFELGDAKSVTLVKIGGMQVIRGGNAIVDNPDSNVKTVMESVHARGFGNSEDTSTNLRYQKLFLLVFLYKL
;
A
#
# COMPACT_ATOMS: atom_id res chain seq x y z
N MET A 1 0.41 0.21 5.93
CA MET A 1 0.55 1.62 6.32
C MET A 1 -0.67 2.41 5.84
N ILE A 2 -0.88 3.63 6.31
CA ILE A 2 -1.89 4.59 5.81
C ILE A 2 -1.23 5.92 5.47
N LEU A 3 -1.92 6.75 4.70
CA LEU A 3 -1.47 8.08 4.32
C LEU A 3 -1.48 9.04 5.53
N ASN A 4 -0.37 9.76 5.72
CA ASN A 4 -0.21 10.73 6.80
C ASN A 4 -0.80 12.09 6.40
N ILE A 5 -2.13 12.16 6.33
CA ILE A 5 -2.90 13.38 6.03
C ILE A 5 -4.02 13.54 7.07
N PRO A 6 -4.63 14.73 7.19
CA PRO A 6 -5.77 14.94 8.08
C PRO A 6 -6.90 13.95 7.83
N VAL A 7 -7.59 13.54 8.89
CA VAL A 7 -8.72 12.60 8.81
C VAL A 7 -9.80 13.13 7.88
N GLY A 8 -10.33 12.27 7.01
CA GLY A 8 -11.38 12.61 6.06
C GLY A 8 -10.90 13.32 4.79
N THR A 9 -9.58 13.46 4.59
CA THR A 9 -9.02 14.04 3.37
C THR A 9 -8.45 12.97 2.43
N THR A 10 -8.12 13.35 1.18
CA THR A 10 -7.58 12.46 0.15
C THR A 10 -6.48 13.14 -0.64
N THR A 11 -5.55 12.36 -1.19
CA THR A 11 -4.55 12.84 -2.15
C THR A 11 -4.91 12.36 -3.54
N ARG A 12 -5.08 13.30 -4.46
CA ARG A 12 -5.44 13.04 -5.87
C ARG A 12 -4.20 12.88 -6.74
N PHE A 13 -4.25 11.89 -7.61
CA PHE A 13 -3.25 11.61 -8.63
C PHE A 13 -3.92 11.70 -10.00
N GLU A 14 -3.41 12.54 -10.89
CA GLU A 14 -3.84 12.58 -12.29
C GLU A 14 -3.07 11.55 -13.13
N LEU A 15 -3.52 11.32 -14.36
CA LEU A 15 -2.82 10.46 -15.30
C LEU A 15 -1.40 11.01 -15.57
N GLY A 16 -0.38 10.22 -15.23
CA GLY A 16 1.02 10.60 -15.38
C GLY A 16 1.63 11.30 -14.17
N ASP A 17 0.84 11.60 -13.13
CA ASP A 17 1.39 12.18 -11.90
C ASP A 17 2.31 11.20 -11.16
N ALA A 18 3.45 11.71 -10.72
CA ALA A 18 4.31 11.07 -9.73
C ALA A 18 4.46 12.00 -8.52
N LYS A 19 3.92 11.59 -7.36
CA LYS A 19 3.99 12.36 -6.11
C LYS A 19 4.53 11.49 -5.00
N SER A 20 5.50 12.02 -4.25
CA SER A 20 5.96 11.39 -3.01
C SER A 20 4.91 11.62 -1.91
N VAL A 21 4.57 10.56 -1.19
CA VAL A 21 3.61 10.61 -0.08
C VAL A 21 4.21 10.05 1.20
N THR A 22 3.86 10.66 2.33
CA THR A 22 4.28 10.19 3.65
C THR A 22 3.30 9.16 4.17
N LEU A 23 3.79 7.99 4.54
CA LEU A 23 3.00 6.91 5.10
C LEU A 23 3.32 6.71 6.59
N VAL A 24 2.30 6.34 7.37
CA VAL A 24 2.43 5.99 8.79
C VAL A 24 1.87 4.60 9.06
N LYS A 25 2.30 3.97 10.16
CA LYS A 25 1.78 2.67 10.56
C LYS A 25 0.29 2.77 10.92
N ILE A 26 -0.45 1.69 10.64
CA ILE A 26 -1.82 1.54 11.13
C ILE A 26 -1.72 1.47 12.67
N GLY A 27 -2.61 2.17 13.36
CA GLY A 27 -2.71 2.08 14.83
C GLY A 27 -3.39 0.79 15.29
N GLY A 28 -3.50 0.61 16.61
CA GLY A 28 -4.25 -0.50 17.20
C GLY A 28 -3.68 -1.88 16.87
N MET A 29 -4.56 -2.85 16.60
CA MET A 29 -4.20 -4.25 16.31
C MET A 29 -3.57 -4.48 14.92
N GLN A 30 -3.47 -3.43 14.09
CA GLN A 30 -2.86 -3.50 12.75
C GLN A 30 -3.47 -4.54 11.81
N VAL A 31 -4.77 -4.81 11.97
CA VAL A 31 -5.52 -5.74 11.13
C VAL A 31 -6.02 -5.01 9.89
N ILE A 32 -5.68 -5.53 8.70
CA ILE A 32 -6.12 -5.00 7.41
C ILE A 32 -7.25 -5.89 6.91
N ARG A 33 -8.42 -5.31 6.59
CA ARG A 33 -9.58 -6.04 6.02
C ARG A 33 -10.22 -5.27 4.89
N GLY A 34 -10.78 -5.99 3.91
CA GLY A 34 -11.50 -5.41 2.78
C GLY A 34 -10.61 -4.75 1.72
N GLY A 35 -11.08 -3.65 1.13
CA GLY A 35 -10.41 -3.00 0.00
C GLY A 35 -10.35 -3.92 -1.22
N ASN A 36 -9.15 -4.23 -1.69
CA ASN A 36 -8.94 -5.19 -2.78
C ASN A 36 -8.70 -6.62 -2.29
N ALA A 37 -8.84 -6.92 -0.99
CA ALA A 37 -8.61 -8.25 -0.42
C ALA A 37 -7.20 -8.82 -0.72
N ILE A 38 -6.18 -7.97 -0.70
CA ILE A 38 -4.79 -8.40 -0.91
C ILE A 38 -4.15 -9.01 0.35
N VAL A 39 -4.60 -8.57 1.54
CA VAL A 39 -4.01 -8.91 2.85
C VAL A 39 -5.10 -9.35 3.83
N ASP A 40 -6.24 -9.82 3.32
CA ASP A 40 -7.45 -10.06 4.11
C ASP A 40 -7.35 -11.25 5.10
N ASN A 41 -6.19 -11.93 5.12
CA ASN A 41 -5.92 -13.05 6.01
C ASN A 41 -5.00 -12.62 7.17
N PRO A 42 -5.34 -12.93 8.43
CA PRO A 42 -4.54 -12.54 9.59
C PRO A 42 -3.12 -13.14 9.59
N ASP A 43 -2.92 -14.29 8.94
CA ASP A 43 -1.62 -14.96 8.82
C ASP A 43 -0.85 -14.57 7.54
N SER A 44 -1.35 -13.60 6.77
CA SER A 44 -0.69 -13.20 5.54
C SER A 44 0.64 -12.51 5.82
N ASN A 45 1.73 -13.21 5.50
CA ASN A 45 3.06 -12.64 5.54
C ASN A 45 3.32 -11.80 4.28
N VAL A 46 4.37 -10.98 4.32
CA VAL A 46 4.72 -10.09 3.20
C VAL A 46 4.94 -10.84 1.89
N LYS A 47 5.51 -12.05 1.93
CA LYS A 47 5.82 -12.82 0.72
C LYS A 47 4.52 -13.22 -0.01
N THR A 48 3.57 -13.81 0.71
CA THR A 48 2.27 -14.22 0.16
C THR A 48 1.47 -13.03 -0.36
N VAL A 49 1.62 -11.88 0.30
CA VAL A 49 1.02 -10.64 -0.20
C VAL A 49 1.67 -10.18 -1.50
N MET A 50 3.00 -10.17 -1.59
CA MET A 50 3.68 -9.79 -2.83
C MET A 50 3.35 -10.74 -3.98
N GLU A 51 3.22 -12.04 -3.73
CA GLU A 51 2.73 -13.00 -4.72
C GLU A 51 1.32 -12.60 -5.23
N SER A 52 0.42 -12.19 -4.34
CA SER A 52 -0.91 -11.71 -4.70
C SER A 52 -0.89 -10.38 -5.49
N VAL A 53 0.04 -9.48 -5.15
CA VAL A 53 0.27 -8.21 -5.88
C VAL A 53 0.67 -8.50 -7.33
N HIS A 54 1.64 -9.39 -7.53
CA HIS A 54 2.11 -9.78 -8.86
C HIS A 54 1.04 -10.54 -9.66
N ALA A 55 0.40 -11.53 -9.04
CA ALA A 55 -0.62 -12.36 -9.70
C ALA A 55 -1.83 -11.56 -10.18
N ARG A 56 -2.13 -10.43 -9.54
CA ARG A 56 -3.28 -9.57 -9.86
C ARG A 56 -2.90 -8.33 -10.66
N GLY A 57 -1.63 -8.19 -11.06
CA GLY A 57 -1.16 -7.11 -11.93
C GLY A 57 -1.08 -5.73 -11.25
N PHE A 58 -0.93 -5.68 -9.92
CA PHE A 58 -0.73 -4.41 -9.23
C PHE A 58 0.70 -3.91 -9.43
N GLY A 59 0.84 -2.71 -9.98
CA GLY A 59 2.13 -2.07 -10.18
C GLY A 59 2.89 -1.92 -8.87
N ASN A 60 4.14 -2.40 -8.84
CA ASN A 60 5.05 -2.19 -7.74
C ASN A 60 6.49 -2.04 -8.25
N SER A 61 7.30 -1.29 -7.51
CA SER A 61 8.72 -1.12 -7.75
C SER A 61 9.41 -0.91 -6.41
N GLU A 62 10.57 -1.53 -6.22
CA GLU A 62 11.39 -1.33 -5.04
C GLU A 62 12.07 0.05 -5.09
N ASP A 63 11.91 0.85 -4.03
CA ASP A 63 12.60 2.13 -3.87
C ASP A 63 13.66 2.03 -2.78
N THR A 64 14.92 1.89 -3.20
CA THR A 64 16.10 1.76 -2.33
C THR A 64 16.57 3.08 -1.72
N SER A 65 16.00 4.23 -2.11
CA SER A 65 16.40 5.56 -1.59
C SER A 65 15.79 5.89 -0.23
N THR A 66 14.80 5.12 0.22
CA THR A 66 14.08 5.37 1.48
C THR A 66 14.73 4.61 2.65
N ASN A 67 15.24 5.34 3.65
CA ASN A 67 15.89 4.77 4.85
C ASN A 67 14.90 4.19 5.89
N LEU A 68 13.61 4.13 5.55
CA LEU A 68 12.59 3.56 6.43
C LEU A 68 12.70 2.03 6.39
N ARG A 69 13.09 1.42 7.52
CA ARG A 69 13.17 -0.04 7.79
C ARG A 69 11.91 -0.87 7.47
N TYR A 70 10.89 -0.27 6.90
CA TYR A 70 9.62 -0.90 6.54
C TYR A 70 9.37 -0.74 5.03
N GLN A 71 10.32 -1.21 4.21
CA GLN A 71 10.17 -1.40 2.77
C GLN A 71 9.18 -2.52 2.40
N LYS A 72 8.51 -3.12 3.37
CA LYS A 72 7.64 -4.26 3.14
C LYS A 72 6.20 -3.86 3.39
N LEU A 73 5.53 -3.66 2.26
CA LEU A 73 4.09 -3.69 2.07
C LEU A 73 3.37 -2.35 2.22
N PHE A 74 2.60 -2.06 1.17
CA PHE A 74 1.57 -1.02 1.03
C PHE A 74 2.05 0.34 0.55
N LEU A 75 2.03 0.49 -0.78
CA LEU A 75 1.04 1.42 -1.29
C LEU A 75 -0.26 0.65 -1.52
N LEU A 76 -1.33 1.21 -0.96
CA LEU A 76 -2.70 0.91 -1.31
C LEU A 76 -2.75 0.79 -2.84
N VAL A 77 -3.23 -0.36 -3.31
CA VAL A 77 -3.65 -0.58 -4.69
C VAL A 77 -4.23 0.72 -5.22
N PHE A 78 -3.52 1.34 -6.15
CA PHE A 78 -4.15 2.29 -7.03
C PHE A 78 -5.27 1.53 -7.74
N LEU A 79 -6.49 1.78 -7.27
CA LEU A 79 -7.69 1.66 -8.07
C LEU A 79 -7.41 2.45 -9.34
N TYR A 80 -6.93 1.78 -10.39
CA TYR A 80 -7.37 1.89 -11.78
C TYR A 80 -6.67 0.75 -12.51
N LYS A 81 -7.40 -0.36 -12.66
CA LYS A 81 -7.17 -1.34 -13.70
C LYS A 81 -7.39 -0.59 -15.03
N LEU A 82 -6.32 -0.31 -15.77
CA LEU A 82 -6.42 -0.16 -17.22
C LEU A 82 -6.57 -1.56 -17.83
#